data_AF-A0A662E3N7-F1
#
_entry.id   AF-A0A662E3N7-F1
#
_cell.length_a   1.000
_cell.length_b   1.000
_cell.length_c   1.000
_cell.angle_alpha   90.00
_cell.angle_beta   90.00
_cell.angle_gamma   90.00
#
_symmetry.space_group_name_H-M   'P 1'
#
loop_
_entity.id
_entity.type
_entity.pdbx_description
1 polymer ?
#
loop_
_entity_poly.entity_id
_entity_poly.type
_entity_poly.pdbx_seq_one_letter_code
_entity_poly.pdbx_strand_id
1 'polypeptide(L)'
;MDIKGYERALGSLDKKKFKEAKTAFMKLAEKTDNAQFREKCNSHVQYCDRKLKEPETEKSFDPFARAIFLFNEKQFEEALALLQPLLKKDPKNDVLLYAIAAAKAGKGEEQEAINFLKKAIALNPANKLHAERDEIFAELQENLTKS
;
A
#
# COMPACT_ATOMS: atom_id res chain seq x y z
N MET A 1 -43.06 -0.39 -1.14
CA MET A 1 -41.62 -0.14 -0.93
C MET A 1 -41.05 -1.32 -0.15
N ASP A 2 -40.06 -2.04 -0.67
CA ASP A 2 -39.43 -3.17 0.05
C ASP A 2 -38.33 -2.65 0.98
N ILE A 3 -38.74 -2.30 2.20
CA ILE A 3 -37.88 -1.68 3.22
C ILE A 3 -36.79 -2.67 3.69
N LYS A 4 -37.14 -3.95 3.91
CA LYS A 4 -36.19 -4.98 4.37
C LYS A 4 -35.15 -5.33 3.31
N GLY A 5 -35.54 -5.33 2.03
CA GLY A 5 -34.61 -5.49 0.92
C GLY A 5 -33.62 -4.31 0.85
N TYR A 6 -34.13 -3.10 1.03
CA TYR A 6 -33.35 -1.87 0.99
C TYR A 6 -32.35 -1.74 2.14
N GLU A 7 -32.73 -2.07 3.38
CA GLU A 7 -31.82 -2.09 4.53
C GLU A 7 -30.67 -3.09 4.36
N ARG A 8 -30.94 -4.28 3.80
CA ARG A 8 -29.90 -5.27 3.51
C ARG A 8 -28.91 -4.77 2.44
N ALA A 9 -29.41 -4.05 1.45
CA ALA A 9 -28.58 -3.44 0.41
C ALA A 9 -27.66 -2.35 1.02
N LEU A 10 -28.20 -1.53 1.94
CA LEU A 10 -27.41 -0.56 2.71
C LEU A 10 -26.34 -1.24 3.59
N GLY A 11 -26.68 -2.31 4.30
CA GLY A 11 -25.71 -3.05 5.10
C GLY A 11 -24.57 -3.68 4.27
N SER A 12 -24.81 -3.97 2.98
CA SER A 12 -23.76 -4.40 2.05
C SER A 12 -22.87 -3.24 1.63
N LEU A 13 -23.45 -2.04 1.49
CA LEU A 13 -22.73 -0.80 1.20
C LEU A 13 -21.83 -0.39 2.37
N ASP A 14 -22.31 -0.47 3.61
CA ASP A 14 -21.54 -0.18 4.83
C ASP A 14 -20.32 -1.11 4.96
N LYS A 15 -20.47 -2.36 4.53
CA LYS A 15 -19.39 -3.36 4.48
C LYS A 15 -18.47 -3.21 3.27
N LYS A 16 -18.61 -2.13 2.49
CA LYS A 16 -17.86 -1.85 1.25
C LYS A 16 -17.99 -2.94 0.19
N LYS A 17 -19.05 -3.75 0.23
CA LYS A 17 -19.33 -4.81 -0.75
C LYS A 17 -20.08 -4.21 -1.94
N PHE A 18 -19.43 -3.31 -2.67
CA PHE A 18 -20.07 -2.48 -3.70
C PHE A 18 -20.75 -3.29 -4.82
N LYS A 19 -20.21 -4.44 -5.21
CA LYS A 19 -20.81 -5.34 -6.21
C LYS A 19 -22.10 -6.00 -5.73
N GLU A 20 -22.12 -6.47 -4.48
CA GLU A 20 -23.30 -7.07 -3.83
C GLU A 20 -24.39 -6.01 -3.62
N ALA A 21 -24.00 -4.83 -3.10
CA ALA A 21 -24.90 -3.69 -2.88
C ALA A 21 -25.54 -3.21 -4.19
N LYS A 22 -24.74 -3.03 -5.26
CA LYS A 22 -25.23 -2.65 -6.60
C LYS A 22 -26.31 -3.61 -7.10
N THR A 23 -26.03 -4.91 -7.05
CA THR A 23 -26.95 -5.95 -7.52
C THR A 23 -28.27 -5.92 -6.75
N ALA A 24 -28.21 -5.69 -5.43
CA ALA A 24 -29.41 -5.58 -4.59
C ALA A 24 -30.25 -4.33 -4.94
N PHE A 25 -29.62 -3.17 -5.11
CA PHE A 25 -30.34 -1.93 -5.48
C PHE A 25 -30.94 -2.00 -6.89
N MET A 26 -30.28 -2.62 -7.87
CA MET A 26 -30.85 -2.84 -9.21
C MET A 26 -32.13 -3.67 -9.15
N LYS A 27 -32.10 -4.80 -8.43
CA LYS A 27 -33.28 -5.65 -8.25
C LYS A 27 -34.44 -4.94 -7.56
N LEU A 28 -34.15 -4.03 -6.63
CA LEU A 28 -35.18 -3.22 -5.95
C LEU A 28 -35.78 -2.16 -6.90
N ALA A 29 -34.95 -1.55 -7.74
CA ALA A 29 -35.38 -0.57 -8.73
C ALA A 29 -36.27 -1.18 -9.84
N GLU A 30 -35.97 -2.40 -10.25
CA GLU A 30 -36.74 -3.16 -11.27
C GLU A 30 -38.11 -3.60 -10.74
N LYS A 31 -38.20 -3.97 -9.46
CA LYS A 31 -39.42 -4.55 -8.86
C LYS A 31 -40.44 -3.54 -8.35
N THR A 32 -40.12 -2.24 -8.39
CA THR A 32 -40.97 -1.21 -7.78
C THR A 32 -41.68 -0.36 -8.83
N ASP A 33 -42.97 -0.11 -8.62
CA ASP A 33 -43.75 0.86 -9.41
C ASP A 33 -43.60 2.30 -8.91
N ASN A 34 -42.97 2.51 -7.76
CA ASN A 34 -42.77 3.83 -7.17
C ASN A 34 -41.54 4.52 -7.78
N ALA A 35 -41.77 5.56 -8.57
CA ALA A 35 -40.71 6.31 -9.27
C ALA A 35 -39.66 6.92 -8.33
N GLN A 36 -40.10 7.52 -7.21
CA GLN A 36 -39.21 8.15 -6.23
C GLN A 36 -38.31 7.11 -5.55
N PHE A 37 -38.85 5.93 -5.24
CA PHE A 37 -38.07 4.85 -4.66
C PHE A 37 -37.09 4.23 -5.67
N ARG A 38 -37.50 4.11 -6.94
CA ARG A 38 -36.64 3.67 -8.04
C ARG A 38 -35.45 4.62 -8.22
N GLU A 39 -35.70 5.92 -8.22
CA GLU A 39 -34.65 6.95 -8.33
C GLU A 39 -33.65 6.84 -7.16
N LYS A 40 -34.15 6.66 -5.93
CA LYS A 40 -33.31 6.45 -4.76
C LYS A 40 -32.38 5.23 -4.92
N CYS A 41 -32.92 4.11 -5.41
CA CYS A 41 -32.13 2.91 -5.69
C CYS A 41 -31.07 3.17 -6.78
N ASN A 42 -31.45 3.86 -7.85
CA ASN A 42 -30.54 4.21 -8.95
C ASN A 42 -29.38 5.11 -8.49
N SER A 43 -29.63 6.06 -7.58
CA SER A 43 -28.57 6.87 -6.98
C SER A 43 -27.53 6.03 -6.22
N HIS A 44 -27.98 4.98 -5.50
CA HIS A 44 -27.04 4.04 -4.87
C HIS A 44 -26.31 3.16 -5.88
N VAL A 45 -26.97 2.74 -6.97
CA VAL A 45 -26.32 2.01 -8.07
C VAL A 45 -25.20 2.85 -8.68
N GLN A 46 -25.47 4.13 -8.99
CA GLN A 46 -24.46 5.06 -9.51
C GLN A 46 -23.30 5.27 -8.53
N TYR A 47 -23.59 5.38 -7.23
CA TYR A 47 -22.56 5.45 -6.20
C TYR A 47 -21.67 4.20 -6.20
N CYS A 48 -22.28 3.01 -6.24
CA CYS A 48 -21.54 1.75 -6.32
C CYS A 48 -20.72 1.67 -7.61
N ASP A 49 -21.25 2.15 -8.74
CA ASP A 49 -20.53 2.19 -10.01
C ASP A 49 -19.30 3.10 -9.96
N ARG A 50 -19.40 4.27 -9.33
CA ARG A 50 -18.23 5.12 -9.09
C ARG A 50 -17.20 4.39 -8.23
N LYS A 51 -17.62 3.75 -7.15
CA LYS A 51 -16.73 2.99 -6.25
C LYS A 51 -16.11 1.75 -6.89
N LEU A 52 -16.76 1.15 -7.89
CA LEU A 52 -16.25 0.02 -8.65
C LEU A 52 -15.36 0.45 -9.83
N LYS A 53 -15.52 1.69 -10.32
CA LYS A 53 -14.68 2.31 -11.35
C LYS A 53 -13.51 3.09 -10.79
N GLU A 54 -13.54 3.43 -9.49
CA GLU A 54 -12.38 3.93 -8.77
C GLU A 54 -11.23 2.96 -9.08
N PRO A 55 -10.13 3.44 -9.70
CA PRO A 55 -9.08 2.56 -10.14
C PRO A 55 -8.62 1.74 -8.93
N GLU A 56 -8.40 0.44 -9.11
CA GLU A 56 -7.88 -0.48 -8.08
C GLU A 56 -6.44 -0.13 -7.63
N THR A 57 -6.03 1.13 -7.75
CA THR A 57 -4.72 1.68 -7.37
C THR A 57 -4.38 1.49 -5.90
N GLU A 58 -5.35 1.12 -5.06
CA GLU A 58 -5.12 0.80 -3.65
C GLU A 58 -4.84 -0.69 -3.38
N LYS A 59 -5.04 -1.60 -4.35
CA LYS A 59 -4.87 -3.05 -4.15
C LYS A 59 -3.88 -3.76 -5.07
N SER A 60 -3.26 -3.07 -6.03
CA SER A 60 -2.29 -3.68 -6.94
C SER A 60 -1.09 -2.77 -7.22
N PHE A 61 -0.48 -2.21 -6.19
CA PHE A 61 0.91 -1.82 -6.29
C PHE A 61 1.72 -2.83 -5.50
N ASP A 62 2.71 -3.45 -6.15
CA ASP A 62 3.72 -4.25 -5.47
C ASP A 62 4.23 -3.43 -4.25
N PRO A 63 4.09 -3.93 -3.01
CA PRO A 63 4.38 -3.12 -1.82
C PRO A 63 5.83 -2.64 -1.80
N PHE A 64 6.74 -3.39 -2.43
CA PHE A 64 8.12 -2.97 -2.62
C PHE A 64 8.22 -1.79 -3.59
N ALA A 65 7.63 -1.87 -4.78
CA ALA A 65 7.59 -0.75 -5.72
C ALA A 65 6.96 0.52 -5.08
N ARG A 66 5.93 0.36 -4.23
CA ARG A 66 5.31 1.51 -3.52
C ARG A 66 6.27 2.09 -2.49
N ALA A 67 7.01 1.25 -1.78
CA ALA A 67 8.03 1.71 -0.84
C ALA A 67 9.13 2.49 -1.57
N ILE A 68 9.58 2.02 -2.74
CA ILE A 68 10.58 2.75 -3.54
C ILE A 68 10.04 4.10 -4.02
N PHE A 69 8.77 4.17 -4.45
CA PHE A 69 8.13 5.45 -4.77
C PHE A 69 8.12 6.41 -3.57
N LEU A 70 7.69 5.94 -2.40
CA LEU A 70 7.65 6.75 -1.18
C LEU A 70 9.05 7.19 -0.73
N PHE A 71 10.05 6.31 -0.87
CA PHE A 71 11.44 6.65 -0.60
C PHE A 71 11.93 7.80 -1.48
N ASN A 72 11.64 7.77 -2.79
CA ASN A 72 12.01 8.83 -3.72
C ASN A 72 11.30 10.16 -3.40
N GLU A 73 10.08 10.10 -2.86
CA GLU A 73 9.35 11.26 -2.34
C GLU A 73 9.85 11.71 -0.93
N LYS A 74 10.94 11.11 -0.42
CA LYS A 74 11.50 11.34 0.92
C LYS A 74 10.55 11.01 2.07
N GLN A 75 9.49 10.24 1.80
CA GLN A 75 8.54 9.71 2.78
C GLN A 75 9.10 8.40 3.38
N PHE A 76 10.19 8.52 4.14
CA PHE A 76 10.96 7.38 4.61
C PHE A 76 10.20 6.52 5.63
N GLU A 77 9.37 7.13 6.47
CA GLU A 77 8.56 6.45 7.48
C GLU A 77 7.56 5.49 6.82
N GLU A 78 6.86 6.00 5.80
CA GLU A 78 5.86 5.27 5.05
C GLU A 78 6.50 4.18 4.18
N ALA A 79 7.69 4.44 3.62
CA ALA A 79 8.48 3.43 2.93
C ALA A 79 8.85 2.28 3.88
N LEU A 80 9.35 2.59 5.09
CA LEU A 80 9.69 1.59 6.10
C LEU A 80 8.48 0.75 6.54
N ALA A 81 7.31 1.39 6.69
CA ALA A 81 6.07 0.70 7.05
C ALA A 81 5.67 -0.37 6.02
N LEU A 82 6.02 -0.19 4.75
CA LEU A 82 5.82 -1.17 3.70
C LEU A 82 6.93 -2.21 3.60
N LEU A 83 8.20 -1.83 3.83
CA LEU A 83 9.36 -2.72 3.71
C LEU A 83 9.46 -3.71 4.87
N GLN A 84 9.18 -3.30 6.10
CA GLN A 84 9.36 -4.16 7.28
C GLN A 84 8.49 -5.44 7.24
N PRO A 85 7.20 -5.40 6.85
CA PRO A 85 6.41 -6.63 6.68
C PRO A 85 6.94 -7.54 5.58
N LEU A 86 7.52 -6.98 4.50
CA LEU A 86 8.13 -7.78 3.45
C LEU A 86 9.38 -8.51 3.96
N LEU A 87 10.24 -7.80 4.70
CA LEU A 87 11.43 -8.40 5.30
C LEU A 87 11.07 -9.48 6.31
N LYS A 88 9.97 -9.34 7.06
CA LYS A 88 9.49 -10.41 7.96
C LYS A 88 9.12 -11.69 7.21
N LYS A 89 8.63 -11.59 5.96
CA LYS A 89 8.30 -12.74 5.12
C LYS A 89 9.55 -13.37 4.51
N ASP A 90 10.54 -12.54 4.14
CA ASP A 90 11.82 -12.99 3.62
C ASP A 90 13.00 -12.28 4.34
N PRO A 91 13.40 -12.78 5.52
CA PRO A 91 14.41 -12.12 6.35
C PRO A 91 15.83 -12.12 5.76
N LYS A 92 16.06 -12.92 4.70
CA LYS A 92 17.35 -13.05 4.02
C LYS A 92 17.35 -12.41 2.63
N ASN A 93 16.44 -11.46 2.42
CA ASN A 93 16.40 -10.68 1.20
C ASN A 93 17.36 -9.48 1.31
N ASP A 94 18.48 -9.54 0.59
CA ASP A 94 19.48 -8.48 0.62
C ASP A 94 18.95 -7.16 0.05
N VAL A 95 18.08 -7.21 -0.96
CA VAL A 95 17.42 -6.03 -1.56
C VAL A 95 16.53 -5.32 -0.54
N LEU A 96 15.73 -6.06 0.24
CA LEU A 96 14.88 -5.46 1.29
C LEU A 96 15.72 -4.88 2.44
N LEU A 97 16.79 -5.57 2.84
CA LEU A 97 17.71 -5.08 3.86
C LEU A 97 18.40 -3.78 3.40
N TYR A 98 18.83 -3.72 2.14
CA TYR A 98 19.43 -2.52 1.55
C TYR A 98 18.43 -1.36 1.49
N ALA A 99 17.20 -1.61 1.01
CA ALA A 99 16.16 -0.58 0.94
C ALA A 99 15.80 -0.02 2.32
N ILE A 100 15.73 -0.86 3.35
CA ILE A 100 15.52 -0.43 4.73
C ILE A 100 16.72 0.38 5.23
N ALA A 101 17.96 -0.05 4.94
CA ALA A 101 19.15 0.72 5.29
C ALA A 101 19.13 2.12 4.68
N ALA A 102 18.78 2.24 3.40
CA ALA A 102 18.68 3.51 2.70
C ALA A 102 17.61 4.41 3.31
N ALA A 103 16.41 3.88 3.59
CA ALA A 103 15.34 4.64 4.24
C ALA A 103 15.72 5.11 5.65
N LYS A 104 16.43 4.27 6.42
CA LYS A 104 16.97 4.64 7.73
C LYS A 104 18.05 5.73 7.63
N ALA A 105 18.91 5.66 6.62
CA ALA A 105 19.91 6.70 6.35
C ALA A 105 19.25 8.04 6.01
N GLY A 106 18.24 8.04 5.12
CA GLY A 106 17.48 9.24 4.78
C GLY A 106 16.75 9.89 5.96
N LYS A 107 16.45 9.11 7.00
CA LYS A 107 15.91 9.60 8.28
C LYS A 107 16.96 10.15 9.26
N GLY A 108 18.24 9.99 8.97
CA GLY A 108 19.32 10.27 9.93
C GLY A 108 19.46 9.20 11.02
N GLU A 109 18.83 8.03 10.87
CA GLU A 109 18.96 6.89 11.80
C GLU A 109 20.20 6.06 11.46
N GLU A 110 21.37 6.71 11.50
CA GLU A 110 22.65 6.21 11.01
C GLU A 110 23.03 4.83 11.57
N GLN A 111 22.94 4.64 12.90
CA GLN A 111 23.36 3.39 13.52
C GLN A 111 22.51 2.20 13.03
N GLU A 112 21.21 2.41 12.80
CA GLU A 112 20.33 1.39 12.25
C GLU A 112 20.60 1.17 10.76
N ALA A 113 20.82 2.24 9.99
CA ALA A 113 21.18 2.16 8.59
C ALA A 113 22.44 1.29 8.38
N ILE A 114 23.50 1.53 9.15
CA ILE A 114 24.74 0.74 9.12
C ILE A 114 24.46 -0.73 9.45
N ASN A 115 23.65 -1.00 10.48
CA ASN A 115 23.33 -2.37 10.89
C ASN A 115 22.59 -3.16 9.80
N PHE A 116 21.62 -2.53 9.13
CA PHE A 116 20.91 -3.16 8.01
C PHE A 116 21.78 -3.31 6.78
N LEU A 117 22.61 -2.31 6.47
CA LEU A 117 23.52 -2.35 5.33
C LEU A 117 24.57 -3.46 5.48
N LYS A 118 25.15 -3.64 6.68
CA LYS A 118 26.07 -4.75 6.96
C LYS A 118 25.43 -6.12 6.70
N LYS A 119 24.14 -6.29 7.05
CA LYS A 119 23.41 -7.53 6.78
C LYS A 119 23.19 -7.73 5.27
N ALA A 120 22.84 -6.67 4.55
CA ALA A 120 22.69 -6.73 3.09
C ALA A 120 24.01 -7.10 2.39
N ILE A 121 25.13 -6.54 2.83
CA ILE A 121 26.48 -6.84 2.31
C ILE A 121 26.90 -8.28 2.63
N ALA A 122 26.59 -8.76 3.85
CA ALA A 122 26.92 -10.13 4.24
C ALA A 122 26.18 -11.18 3.39
N LEU A 123 24.97 -10.87 2.92
CA LEU A 123 24.20 -11.74 2.04
C LEU A 123 24.60 -11.59 0.57
N ASN A 124 24.90 -10.37 0.13
CA ASN A 124 25.33 -10.07 -1.22
C ASN A 124 26.41 -8.97 -1.20
N PRO A 125 27.70 -9.34 -1.34
CA PRO A 125 28.81 -8.40 -1.29
C PRO A 125 28.78 -7.29 -2.35
N ALA A 126 28.03 -7.45 -3.46
CA ALA A 126 27.86 -6.40 -4.46
C ALA A 126 27.20 -5.14 -3.88
N ASN A 127 26.39 -5.29 -2.84
CA ASN A 127 25.76 -4.18 -2.12
C ASN A 127 26.77 -3.20 -1.54
N LYS A 128 28.02 -3.64 -1.26
CA LYS A 128 29.08 -2.73 -0.81
C LYS A 128 29.43 -1.73 -1.91
N LEU A 129 29.64 -2.20 -3.14
CA LEU A 129 29.95 -1.35 -4.29
C LEU A 129 28.77 -0.43 -4.66
N HIS A 130 27.53 -0.90 -4.46
CA HIS A 130 26.35 -0.07 -4.63
C HIS A 130 26.30 1.05 -3.59
N ALA A 131 26.48 0.72 -2.31
CA ALA A 131 26.46 1.70 -1.23
C ALA A 131 27.60 2.73 -1.31
N GLU A 132 28.78 2.34 -1.79
CA GLU A 132 29.90 3.27 -2.03
C GLU A 132 29.59 4.35 -3.08
N ARG A 133 28.62 4.08 -3.97
CA ARG A 133 28.21 4.99 -5.06
C ARG A 133 26.88 5.68 -4.81
N ASP A 134 26.17 5.30 -3.76
CA ASP A 134 24.83 5.78 -3.45
C ASP A 134 24.92 6.97 -2.50
N GLU A 135 24.44 8.13 -2.95
CA GLU A 135 24.54 9.40 -2.22
C GLU A 135 23.87 9.33 -0.84
N ILE A 136 22.84 8.49 -0.67
CA ILE A 136 22.15 8.32 0.61
C ILE A 136 23.08 7.79 1.72
N PHE A 137 24.17 7.12 1.35
CA PHE A 137 25.14 6.56 2.27
C PHE A 137 26.44 7.34 2.33
N ALA A 138 26.61 8.42 1.58
CA ALA A 138 27.85 9.19 1.52
C ALA A 138 28.32 9.62 2.91
N GLU A 139 27.39 10.09 3.75
CA GLU A 139 27.67 10.50 5.14
C GLU A 139 28.00 9.32 6.06
N LEU A 140 27.60 8.09 5.71
CA LEU A 140 27.85 6.88 6.50
C LEU A 140 29.20 6.22 6.18
N GLN A 141 29.86 6.61 5.08
CA GLN A 141 31.07 5.94 4.60
C GLN A 141 32.23 6.02 5.60
N GLU A 142 32.37 7.11 6.35
CA GLU A 142 33.39 7.26 7.38
C GLU A 142 33.24 6.26 8.54
N ASN A 143 32.03 5.75 8.75
CA ASN A 143 31.69 4.83 9.84
C ASN A 143 31.63 3.36 9.39
N LEU A 144 31.47 3.11 8.08
CA LEU A 144 31.54 1.76 7.50
C LEU A 144 32.97 1.19 7.44
N THR A 145 34.00 2.05 7.33
CA THR A 145 35.41 1.64 7.22
C THR A 145 36.10 1.42 8.57
N LYS A 146 35.45 1.73 9.70
CA LYS A 146 36.01 1.60 11.05
C LYS A 146 35.69 0.27 11.75
N SER A 147 35.29 -0.75 10.99
CA SER A 147 34.81 -2.06 11.48
C SER A 147 35.63 -3.20 10.90
#